data_AF-A0A5C5VTA3-F1
#
_entry.id   AF-A0A5C5VTA3-F1
#
_cell.length_a   1.000
_cell.length_b   1.000
_cell.length_c   1.000
_cell.angle_alpha   90.00
_cell.angle_beta   90.00
_cell.angle_gamma   90.00
#
_symmetry.space_group_name_H-M   'P 1'
#
loop_
_entity.id
_entity.type
_entity.pdbx_description
1 polymer ?
#
loop_
_entity_poly.entity_id
_entity_poly.type
_entity_poly.pdbx_seq_one_letter_code
_entity_poly.pdbx_strand_id
1 'polypeptide(L)'
;MDKNEYLSQQFATLRREIEGHQLRAFWIVVIGLLGIPTLSYFLMTATIPIWMVLPFFLLVLIVLFLAEQNHMMRAGRYIREHIETQVPYQPSWEAWIESRPDFRVMDRQYAGSLIMLFFLFYFLLIALALHRLYVEAMDDPNSGTWWLFYGAASVYTIATLFGILTLLHHWRTSVSTLPDRMHS
;
A
#
# COMPACT_ATOMS: atom_id res chain seq x y z
N MET A 1 31.54 24.42 -5.53
CA MET A 1 31.07 23.02 -5.55
C MET A 1 31.05 22.59 -7.00
N ASP A 2 31.78 21.53 -7.34
CA ASP A 2 31.81 21.03 -8.71
C ASP A 2 30.44 20.42 -9.09
N LYS A 3 30.03 20.51 -10.35
CA LYS A 3 28.75 19.98 -10.83
C LYS A 3 28.64 18.48 -10.54
N ASN A 4 29.73 17.74 -10.74
CA ASN A 4 29.79 16.31 -10.49
C ASN A 4 29.66 15.98 -9.01
N GLU A 5 30.24 16.82 -8.14
CA GLU A 5 30.13 16.68 -6.69
C GLU A 5 28.67 16.91 -6.23
N TYR A 6 27.99 17.92 -6.79
CA TYR A 6 26.59 18.17 -6.52
C TYR A 6 25.67 17.02 -6.97
N LEU A 7 25.88 16.47 -8.17
CA LEU A 7 25.10 15.34 -8.67
C LEU A 7 25.33 14.08 -7.83
N SER A 8 26.58 13.84 -7.41
CA SER A 8 26.93 12.72 -6.53
C SER A 8 26.23 12.83 -5.16
N GLN A 9 26.23 14.03 -4.56
CA GLN A 9 25.54 14.27 -3.29
C GLN A 9 24.01 14.10 -3.43
N GLN A 10 23.41 14.59 -4.52
CA GLN A 10 21.98 14.39 -4.79
C GLN A 10 21.65 12.91 -4.95
N PHE A 11 22.44 12.16 -5.73
CA PHE A 11 22.25 10.73 -5.93
C PHE A 11 22.33 9.97 -4.60
N ALA A 12 23.37 10.24 -3.79
CA ALA A 12 23.54 9.62 -2.48
C ALA A 12 22.36 9.94 -1.52
N THR A 13 21.86 11.18 -1.57
CA THR A 13 20.73 11.61 -0.74
C THR A 13 19.45 10.91 -1.14
N LEU A 14 19.11 10.89 -2.43
CA LEU A 14 17.91 10.21 -2.95
C LEU A 14 17.95 8.70 -2.72
N ARG A 15 19.12 8.07 -2.87
CA ARG A 15 19.30 6.64 -2.55
C ARG A 15 18.98 6.37 -1.09
N ARG A 16 19.47 7.22 -0.18
CA ARG A 16 19.20 7.13 1.25
C ARG A 16 17.72 7.34 1.59
N GLU A 17 17.05 8.25 0.88
CA GLU A 17 15.61 8.43 1.00
C GLU A 17 14.84 7.17 0.58
N ILE A 18 15.19 6.57 -0.57
CA ILE A 18 14.59 5.32 -1.05
C ILE A 18 14.78 4.18 -0.03
N GLU A 19 15.99 4.02 0.52
CA GLU A 19 16.25 3.05 1.59
C GLU A 19 15.39 3.31 2.83
N GLY A 20 15.20 4.59 3.19
CA GLY A 20 14.31 4.99 4.28
C GLY A 20 12.84 4.65 4.02
N HIS A 21 12.35 4.86 2.79
CA HIS A 21 11.01 4.47 2.38
C HIS A 21 10.82 2.94 2.38
N GLN A 22 11.83 2.19 1.93
CA GLN A 22 11.80 0.72 1.95
C GLN A 22 11.70 0.18 3.39
N LEU A 23 12.46 0.77 4.32
CA LEU A 23 12.39 0.41 5.74
C LEU A 23 11.00 0.72 6.34
N ARG A 24 10.42 1.88 6.02
CA ARG A 24 9.05 2.22 6.46
C ARG A 24 8.01 1.25 5.89
N ALA A 25 8.09 0.93 4.60
CA ALA A 25 7.20 -0.04 3.96
C ALA A 25 7.31 -1.43 4.61
N PHE A 26 8.52 -1.88 4.94
CA PHE A 26 8.73 -3.12 5.69
C PHE A 26 8.03 -3.09 7.05
N TRP A 27 8.19 -2.01 7.82
CA TRP A 27 7.51 -1.88 9.11
C TRP A 27 5.99 -1.84 8.99
N ILE A 28 5.44 -1.20 7.96
CA ILE A 28 3.99 -1.22 7.70
C ILE A 28 3.50 -2.65 7.46
N VAL A 29 4.24 -3.45 6.68
CA VAL A 29 3.91 -4.87 6.45
C VAL A 29 3.99 -5.68 7.75
N VAL A 30 5.05 -5.49 8.55
CA VAL A 30 5.20 -6.19 9.84
C VAL A 30 4.07 -5.83 10.81
N ILE A 31 3.71 -4.55 10.90
CA ILE A 31 2.58 -4.08 11.71
C ILE A 31 1.27 -4.66 11.18
N GLY A 32 1.07 -4.73 9.86
CA GLY A 32 -0.11 -5.37 9.27
C GLY A 32 -0.19 -6.87 9.62
N LEU A 33 0.91 -7.60 9.45
CA LEU A 33 0.95 -9.05 9.60
C LEU A 33 0.89 -9.50 11.06
N LEU A 34 1.64 -8.85 11.95
CA LEU A 34 1.72 -9.22 13.36
C LEU A 34 0.80 -8.38 14.24
N GLY A 35 0.64 -7.10 13.91
CA GLY A 35 -0.18 -6.18 14.69
C GLY A 35 -1.67 -6.51 14.59
N ILE A 36 -2.19 -6.89 13.42
CA ILE A 36 -3.62 -7.22 13.28
C ILE A 36 -4.03 -8.43 14.12
N PRO A 37 -3.36 -9.61 14.06
CA PRO A 37 -3.73 -10.74 14.92
C PRO A 37 -3.55 -10.42 16.41
N THR A 38 -2.45 -9.75 16.77
CA THR A 38 -2.16 -9.39 18.16
C THR A 38 -3.24 -8.47 18.71
N LEU A 39 -3.58 -7.42 17.97
CA LEU A 39 -4.59 -6.45 18.37
C LEU A 39 -5.99 -7.08 18.38
N SER A 40 -6.30 -7.98 17.44
CA SER A 40 -7.55 -8.75 17.45
C SER A 40 -7.66 -9.67 18.67
N TYR A 41 -6.56 -10.29 19.10
CA TYR A 41 -6.52 -11.12 20.31
C TYR A 41 -6.79 -10.28 21.57
N PHE A 42 -6.13 -9.14 21.72
CA PHE A 42 -6.36 -8.25 22.86
C PHE A 42 -7.77 -7.64 22.88
N LEU A 43 -8.38 -7.45 21.71
CA LEU A 43 -9.72 -6.91 21.61
C LEU A 43 -10.83 -7.95 21.79
N MET A 44 -10.54 -9.24 22.03
CA MET A 44 -11.59 -10.26 22.18
C MET A 44 -12.70 -9.90 23.19
N THR A 45 -12.35 -9.19 24.26
CA THR A 45 -13.28 -8.74 25.30
C THR A 45 -13.73 -7.28 25.14
N ALA A 46 -13.30 -6.60 24.08
CA ALA A 46 -13.64 -5.21 23.82
C ALA A 46 -15.08 -5.04 23.31
N THR A 47 -15.59 -3.82 23.45
CA THR A 47 -16.93 -3.45 22.98
C THR A 47 -17.03 -3.48 21.45
N ILE A 48 -18.24 -3.73 20.94
CA ILE A 48 -18.53 -3.84 19.50
C ILE A 48 -18.02 -2.63 18.68
N PRO A 49 -18.17 -1.36 19.13
CA PRO A 49 -17.65 -0.23 18.38
C PRO A 49 -16.14 -0.29 18.10
N ILE A 50 -15.35 -0.84 19.02
CA ILE A 50 -13.90 -0.97 18.85
C ILE A 50 -13.58 -1.99 17.75
N TRP A 51 -14.31 -3.10 17.71
CA TRP A 51 -14.20 -4.11 16.64
C TRP A 51 -14.56 -3.54 15.26
N MET A 52 -15.50 -2.61 15.20
CA MET A 52 -15.90 -2.00 13.94
C MET A 52 -14.82 -1.09 13.34
N VAL A 53 -13.89 -0.58 14.16
CA VAL A 53 -12.81 0.32 13.71
C VAL A 53 -11.65 -0.47 13.09
N LEU A 54 -11.47 -1.74 13.45
CA LEU A 54 -10.35 -2.57 13.01
C LEU A 54 -10.15 -2.65 11.49
N PRO A 55 -11.20 -2.89 10.66
CA PRO A 55 -11.05 -2.89 9.21
C PRO A 55 -10.50 -1.57 8.66
N PHE A 56 -10.88 -0.43 9.26
CA PHE A 56 -10.40 0.88 8.83
C PHE A 56 -8.93 1.10 9.16
N PHE A 57 -8.46 0.60 10.31
CA PHE A 57 -7.05 0.64 10.65
C PHE A 57 -6.21 -0.08 9.58
N LEU A 58 -6.67 -1.25 9.13
CA LEU A 58 -5.99 -1.98 8.06
C LEU A 58 -6.05 -1.24 6.72
N LEU A 59 -7.17 -0.61 6.39
CA LEU A 59 -7.29 0.22 5.18
C LEU A 59 -6.29 1.39 5.20
N VAL A 60 -6.11 2.04 6.36
CA VAL A 60 -5.08 3.08 6.53
C VAL A 60 -3.67 2.53 6.30
N LEU A 61 -3.35 1.33 6.81
CA LEU A 61 -2.06 0.69 6.56
C LEU A 61 -1.83 0.41 5.07
N ILE A 62 -2.87 -0.03 4.33
CA ILE A 62 -2.79 -0.22 2.88
C ILE A 62 -2.49 1.10 2.18
N VAL A 63 -3.19 2.18 2.53
CA VAL A 63 -2.97 3.50 1.93
C VAL A 63 -1.56 4.01 2.21
N LEU A 64 -1.06 3.85 3.44
CA LEU A 64 0.31 4.21 3.81
C LEU A 64 1.33 3.39 3.01
N PHE A 65 1.12 2.07 2.87
CA PHE A 65 1.99 1.22 2.06
C PHE A 65 2.05 1.69 0.60
N LEU A 66 0.90 1.98 -0.01
CA LEU A 66 0.82 2.50 -1.38
C LEU A 66 1.48 3.88 -1.52
N ALA A 67 1.36 4.74 -0.51
CA ALA A 67 2.02 6.04 -0.50
C ALA A 67 3.55 5.89 -0.50
N GLU A 68 4.11 5.02 0.35
CA GLU A 68 5.56 4.74 0.38
C GLU A 68 6.06 4.20 -0.96
N GLN A 69 5.30 3.29 -1.61
CA GLN A 69 5.62 2.81 -2.96
C GLN A 69 5.66 3.94 -3.98
N ASN A 70 4.66 4.83 -3.97
CA ASN A 70 4.63 5.98 -4.88
C ASN A 70 5.79 6.95 -4.64
N HIS A 71 6.20 7.18 -3.40
CA HIS A 71 7.36 8.02 -3.09
C HIS A 71 8.67 7.41 -3.63
N MET A 72 8.88 6.10 -3.45
CA MET A 72 10.05 5.41 -4.02
C MET A 72 10.07 5.49 -5.56
N MET A 73 8.93 5.24 -6.20
CA MET A 73 8.82 5.32 -7.67
C MET A 73 9.11 6.74 -8.20
N ARG A 74 8.69 7.79 -7.48
CA ARG A 74 9.01 9.18 -7.85
C ARG A 74 10.48 9.50 -7.69
N ALA A 75 11.11 9.06 -6.60
CA ALA A 75 12.54 9.27 -6.38
C ALA A 75 13.38 8.54 -7.46
N GLY A 76 13.04 7.29 -7.77
CA GLY A 76 13.68 6.53 -8.85
C GLY A 76 13.52 7.21 -10.22
N ARG A 77 12.32 7.69 -10.54
CA ARG A 77 12.07 8.45 -11.79
C ARG A 77 12.91 9.72 -11.87
N TYR A 78 13.03 10.46 -10.77
CA TYR A 78 13.85 11.67 -10.73
C TYR A 78 15.34 11.35 -10.98
N ILE A 79 15.89 10.29 -10.36
CA ILE A 79 17.27 9.84 -10.60
C ILE A 79 17.48 9.56 -12.10
N ARG A 80 16.58 8.79 -12.70
CA ARG A 80 16.65 8.42 -14.12
C ARG A 80 16.62 9.64 -15.04
N GLU A 81 15.65 10.52 -14.86
CA GLU A 81 15.37 11.62 -15.79
C GLU A 81 16.34 12.80 -15.61
N HIS A 82 16.77 13.08 -14.38
CA HIS A 82 17.48 14.32 -14.06
C HIS A 82 18.95 14.13 -13.65
N ILE A 83 19.33 12.97 -13.09
CA ILE A 83 20.71 12.72 -12.66
C ILE A 83 21.47 11.93 -13.71
N GLU A 84 20.94 10.75 -14.11
CA GLU A 84 21.65 9.85 -15.03
C GLU A 84 21.82 10.45 -16.44
N THR A 85 20.90 11.30 -16.89
CA THR A 85 20.99 12.02 -18.17
C THR A 85 22.15 13.02 -18.23
N GLN A 86 22.67 13.45 -17.08
CA GLN A 86 23.77 14.42 -16.99
C GLN A 86 25.14 13.76 -16.82
N VAL A 87 25.20 12.44 -16.63
CA VAL A 87 26.44 11.70 -16.44
C VAL A 87 26.81 10.99 -17.76
N PRO A 88 28.03 11.17 -18.29
CA PRO A 88 28.43 10.60 -19.59
C PRO A 88 28.65 9.08 -19.56
N TYR A 89 28.34 8.39 -18.46
CA TYR A 89 28.59 6.96 -18.26
C TYR A 89 27.35 6.13 -18.63
N GLN A 90 27.53 5.22 -19.59
CA GLN A 90 26.54 4.23 -20.00
C GLN A 90 27.12 2.82 -19.85
N PRO A 91 26.33 1.82 -19.41
CA PRO A 91 24.92 1.93 -19.01
C PRO A 91 24.77 2.58 -17.63
N SER A 92 23.76 3.44 -17.49
CA SER A 92 23.36 3.96 -16.18
C SER A 92 22.70 2.87 -15.34
N TRP A 93 22.64 3.05 -14.02
CA TRP A 93 22.11 2.01 -13.12
C TRP A 93 20.66 1.68 -13.45
N GLU A 94 19.81 2.70 -13.67
CA GLU A 94 18.41 2.48 -14.01
C GLU A 94 18.27 1.86 -15.41
N ALA A 95 19.09 2.26 -16.38
CA ALA A 95 19.10 1.64 -17.71
C ALA A 95 19.50 0.16 -17.65
N TRP A 96 20.44 -0.20 -16.77
CA TRP A 96 20.80 -1.59 -16.52
C TRP A 96 19.66 -2.38 -15.88
N ILE A 97 18.94 -1.81 -14.91
CA ILE A 97 17.75 -2.45 -14.32
C ILE A 97 16.66 -2.63 -15.38
N GLU A 98 16.42 -1.63 -16.21
CA GLU A 98 15.42 -1.71 -17.28
C GLU A 98 15.77 -2.73 -18.35
N SER A 99 17.05 -2.99 -18.59
CA SER A 99 17.50 -4.06 -19.48
C SER A 99 17.17 -5.47 -18.97
N ARG A 100 16.76 -5.61 -17.70
CA ARG A 100 16.45 -6.89 -17.05
C ARG A 100 14.97 -6.96 -16.65
N PRO A 101 14.09 -7.40 -17.57
CA PRO A 101 12.65 -7.45 -17.30
C PRO A 101 12.27 -8.34 -16.11
N ASP A 102 13.08 -9.37 -15.82
CA ASP A 102 12.83 -10.33 -14.74
C ASP A 102 12.75 -9.66 -13.36
N PHE A 103 13.61 -8.68 -13.09
CA PHE A 103 13.61 -7.97 -11.80
C PHE A 103 12.33 -7.14 -11.61
N ARG A 104 11.83 -6.51 -12.68
CA ARG A 104 10.61 -5.70 -12.64
C ARG A 104 9.35 -6.55 -12.44
N VAL A 105 9.34 -7.76 -12.98
CA VAL A 105 8.24 -8.71 -12.78
C VAL A 105 8.22 -9.20 -11.33
N MET A 106 9.39 -9.50 -10.76
CA MET A 106 9.50 -9.95 -9.37
C MET A 106 9.00 -8.88 -8.40
N ASP A 107 9.40 -7.61 -8.57
CA ASP A 107 8.96 -6.50 -7.72
C ASP A 107 7.43 -6.29 -7.81
N ARG A 108 6.87 -6.41 -9.02
CA ARG A 108 5.42 -6.34 -9.23
C ARG A 108 4.69 -7.48 -8.53
N GLN A 109 5.18 -8.72 -8.65
CA GLN A 109 4.58 -9.89 -8.00
C GLN A 109 4.67 -9.78 -6.48
N TYR A 110 5.79 -9.28 -5.97
CA TYR A 110 6.00 -9.05 -4.54
C TYR A 110 5.04 -7.99 -3.98
N ALA A 111 4.92 -6.82 -4.64
CA ALA A 111 3.97 -5.81 -4.22
C ALA A 111 2.51 -6.30 -4.34
N GLY A 112 2.19 -7.02 -5.42
CA GLY A 112 0.87 -7.61 -5.65
C GLY A 112 0.49 -8.64 -4.59
N SER A 113 1.42 -9.51 -4.16
CA SER A 113 1.15 -10.51 -3.14
C SER A 113 0.92 -9.89 -1.76
N LEU A 114 1.71 -8.86 -1.39
CA LEU A 114 1.50 -8.11 -0.14
C LEU A 114 0.14 -7.41 -0.11
N ILE A 115 -0.24 -6.75 -1.20
CA ILE A 115 -1.55 -6.13 -1.35
C ILE A 115 -2.66 -7.17 -1.22
N MET A 116 -2.55 -8.30 -1.91
CA MET A 116 -3.53 -9.38 -1.85
C MET A 116 -3.69 -9.88 -0.41
N LEU A 117 -2.58 -10.06 0.31
CA LEU A 117 -2.57 -10.46 1.71
C LEU A 117 -3.28 -9.43 2.60
N PHE A 118 -3.01 -8.14 2.40
CA PHE A 118 -3.70 -7.06 3.10
C PHE A 118 -5.22 -7.07 2.87
N PHE A 119 -5.66 -7.27 1.62
CA PHE A 119 -7.10 -7.36 1.31
C PHE A 119 -7.73 -8.61 1.93
N LEU A 120 -7.02 -9.74 1.96
CA LEU A 120 -7.50 -10.95 2.62
C LEU A 120 -7.75 -10.70 4.11
N PHE A 121 -6.79 -10.08 4.81
CA PHE A 121 -6.98 -9.69 6.21
C PHE A 121 -8.11 -8.67 6.38
N TYR A 122 -8.27 -7.74 5.44
CA TYR A 122 -9.34 -6.74 5.47
C TYR A 122 -10.73 -7.39 5.39
N PHE A 123 -10.93 -8.31 4.45
CA PHE A 123 -12.19 -9.04 4.34
C PHE A 123 -12.45 -9.91 5.58
N LEU A 124 -11.41 -10.53 6.13
CA LEU A 124 -11.52 -11.29 7.39
C LEU A 124 -11.99 -10.40 8.54
N LEU A 125 -11.42 -9.20 8.70
CA LEU A 125 -11.82 -8.26 9.75
C LEU A 125 -13.26 -7.76 9.55
N ILE A 126 -13.68 -7.47 8.32
CA ILE A 126 -15.08 -7.11 8.03
C ILE A 126 -16.00 -8.26 8.41
N ALA A 127 -15.68 -9.49 8.01
CA ALA A 127 -16.49 -10.66 8.32
C ALA A 127 -16.64 -10.86 9.83
N LEU A 128 -15.54 -10.72 10.59
CA LEU A 128 -15.57 -10.81 12.05
C LEU A 128 -16.40 -9.69 12.70
N ALA A 129 -16.24 -8.45 12.24
CA ALA A 129 -16.98 -7.30 12.75
C ALA A 129 -18.49 -7.43 12.49
N LEU A 130 -18.87 -7.80 11.25
CA LEU A 130 -20.26 -8.01 10.88
C LEU A 130 -20.86 -9.22 11.59
N HIS A 131 -20.10 -10.31 11.76
CA HIS A 131 -20.55 -11.48 12.50
C HIS A 131 -20.87 -11.13 13.96
N ARG A 132 -20.01 -10.35 14.64
CA ARG A 132 -20.31 -9.88 16.01
C ARG A 132 -21.56 -9.02 16.08
N LEU A 133 -21.71 -8.06 15.16
CA LEU A 133 -22.93 -7.23 15.09
C LEU A 133 -24.18 -8.06 14.81
N TYR A 134 -24.07 -9.08 13.96
CA TYR A 134 -25.17 -9.97 13.63
C TYR A 134 -25.62 -10.79 14.84
N VAL A 135 -24.68 -11.37 15.60
CA VAL A 135 -24.99 -12.10 16.84
C VAL A 135 -25.70 -11.19 17.85
N GLU A 136 -25.18 -9.99 18.09
CA GLU A 136 -25.81 -9.02 19.00
C GLU A 136 -27.22 -8.63 18.54
N ALA A 137 -27.43 -8.45 17.23
CA ALA A 137 -28.73 -8.10 16.67
C ALA A 137 -29.75 -9.25 16.73
N MET A 138 -29.29 -10.51 16.78
CA MET A 138 -30.14 -11.66 17.04
C MET A 138 -30.51 -11.78 18.53
N ASP A 139 -29.58 -11.47 19.43
CA ASP A 139 -29.79 -11.56 20.88
C ASP A 139 -30.73 -10.47 21.40
N ASP A 140 -30.65 -9.24 20.87
CA ASP A 140 -31.59 -8.15 21.19
C ASP A 140 -32.15 -7.47 19.92
N PRO A 141 -33.24 -8.01 19.34
CA PRO A 141 -33.83 -7.50 18.10
C PRO A 141 -34.42 -6.09 18.21
N ASN A 142 -34.78 -5.64 19.43
CA ASN A 142 -35.51 -4.40 19.66
C ASN A 142 -34.59 -3.21 19.95
N SER A 143 -33.30 -3.44 20.22
CA SER A 143 -32.30 -2.42 20.57
C SER A 143 -31.88 -1.49 19.42
N GLY A 144 -32.36 -1.72 18.20
CA GLY A 144 -31.94 -0.95 17.02
C GLY A 144 -30.56 -1.32 16.47
N THR A 145 -29.92 -2.38 16.99
CA THR A 145 -28.66 -2.96 16.48
C THR A 145 -28.74 -3.37 15.01
N TRP A 146 -29.90 -3.74 14.50
CA TRP A 146 -30.11 -3.97 13.07
C TRP A 146 -29.76 -2.74 12.21
N TRP A 147 -30.07 -1.52 12.67
CA TRP A 147 -29.67 -0.31 11.96
C TRP A 147 -28.16 -0.13 11.93
N LEU A 148 -27.47 -0.44 13.04
CA LEU A 148 -26.02 -0.42 13.10
C LEU A 148 -25.40 -1.47 12.18
N PHE A 149 -25.97 -2.67 12.10
CA PHE A 149 -25.52 -3.72 11.18
C PHE A 149 -25.61 -3.26 9.72
N TYR A 150 -26.77 -2.77 9.28
CA TYR A 150 -26.94 -2.29 7.90
C TYR A 150 -26.07 -1.06 7.60
N GLY A 151 -25.93 -0.15 8.57
CA GLY A 151 -25.04 1.00 8.48
C GLY A 151 -23.57 0.58 8.31
N ALA A 152 -23.08 -0.32 9.17
CA ALA A 152 -21.72 -0.86 9.10
C ALA A 152 -21.46 -1.57 7.76
N ALA A 153 -22.38 -2.45 7.34
CA ALA A 153 -22.27 -3.17 6.07
C ALA A 153 -22.21 -2.20 4.87
N SER A 154 -23.01 -1.14 4.89
CA SER A 154 -23.00 -0.11 3.84
C SER A 154 -21.67 0.64 3.79
N VAL A 155 -21.16 1.08 4.95
CA VAL A 155 -19.87 1.79 5.02
C VAL A 155 -18.72 0.89 4.58
N TYR A 156 -18.70 -0.38 5.01
CA TYR A 156 -17.67 -1.33 4.58
C TYR A 156 -17.72 -1.60 3.08
N THR A 157 -18.91 -1.67 2.49
CA THR A 157 -19.06 -1.84 1.04
C THR A 157 -18.48 -0.64 0.29
N ILE A 158 -18.80 0.58 0.72
CA ILE A 158 -18.26 1.82 0.13
C ILE A 158 -16.73 1.87 0.27
N ALA A 159 -16.22 1.57 1.47
CA ALA A 159 -14.78 1.56 1.73
C ALA A 159 -14.04 0.49 0.91
N THR A 160 -14.65 -0.69 0.74
CA THR A 160 -14.11 -1.77 -0.10
C THR A 160 -14.06 -1.34 -1.56
N LEU A 161 -15.14 -0.76 -2.08
CA LEU A 161 -15.19 -0.26 -3.46
C LEU A 161 -14.14 0.82 -3.68
N PHE A 162 -14.01 1.76 -2.76
CA PHE A 162 -12.97 2.78 -2.81
C PHE A 162 -11.56 2.16 -2.82
N GLY A 163 -11.28 1.23 -1.90
CA GLY A 163 -9.99 0.54 -1.84
C GLY A 163 -9.64 -0.23 -3.11
N ILE A 164 -10.61 -0.94 -3.69
CA ILE A 164 -10.44 -1.65 -4.97
C ILE A 164 -10.17 -0.66 -6.11
N LEU A 165 -10.89 0.46 -6.18
CA LEU A 165 -10.68 1.48 -7.21
C LEU A 165 -9.29 2.11 -7.09
N THR A 166 -8.87 2.47 -5.87
CA THR A 166 -7.52 2.98 -5.60
C THR A 166 -6.46 1.97 -6.00
N LEU A 167 -6.67 0.69 -5.70
CA LEU A 167 -5.77 -0.38 -6.11
C LEU A 167 -5.67 -0.49 -7.63
N LEU A 168 -6.81 -0.55 -8.32
CA LEU A 168 -6.85 -0.65 -9.78
C LEU A 168 -6.17 0.55 -10.43
N HIS A 169 -6.40 1.74 -9.88
CA HIS A 169 -5.74 2.96 -10.34
C HIS A 169 -4.22 2.88 -10.15
N HIS A 170 -3.75 2.51 -8.96
CA HIS A 170 -2.34 2.34 -8.66
C HIS A 170 -1.68 1.25 -9.52
N TRP A 171 -2.38 0.13 -9.74
CA TRP A 171 -1.88 -0.94 -10.60
C TRP A 171 -1.72 -0.44 -12.03
N ARG A 172 -2.70 0.28 -12.57
CA ARG A 172 -2.63 0.85 -13.93
C ARG A 172 -1.47 1.84 -14.08
N THR A 173 -1.29 2.76 -13.15
CA THR A 173 -0.20 3.76 -13.22
C THR A 173 1.17 3.14 -13.03
N SER A 174 1.27 2.05 -12.27
CA SER A 174 2.50 1.26 -12.14
C SER A 174 2.75 0.31 -13.32
N VAL A 175 1.77 0.10 -14.22
CA VAL A 175 1.87 -0.78 -15.40
C VAL A 175 2.09 -0.02 -16.70
N SER A 176 1.64 1.23 -16.80
CA SER A 176 1.83 2.07 -17.98
C SER A 176 3.25 2.66 -18.03
N THR A 177 4.24 1.82 -18.36
CA THR A 177 5.57 2.25 -18.83
C THR A 177 5.80 1.89 -20.29
N LEU A 178 4.72 1.74 -21.07
CA LEU A 178 4.86 1.91 -22.51
C LEU A 178 5.33 3.36 -22.70
N PRO A 179 6.49 3.59 -23.33
CA PRO A 179 6.84 4.93 -23.75
C PRO A 179 5.66 5.40 -24.58
N ASP A 180 5.08 6.56 -24.22
CA ASP A 180 4.33 7.31 -25.21
C ASP A 180 5.25 7.38 -26.41
N ARG A 181 4.86 6.66 -27.47
CA ARG A 181 5.59 6.67 -28.73
C ARG A 181 5.69 8.14 -29.05
N MET A 182 6.91 8.67 -29.00
CA MET A 182 7.25 9.95 -29.59
C MET A 182 6.74 9.84 -31.03
N HIS A 183 5.58 10.44 -31.28
CA HIS A 183 5.04 10.61 -32.59
C HIS A 183 5.99 11.56 -33.31
N SER A 184 6.94 10.94 -34.01
CA SER A 184 7.66 11.48 -35.16
C SER A 184 6.68 11.86 -36.26
#